data_AF-A0A0C2FLG2-F1
#
_entry.id   AF-A0A0C2FLG2-F1
#
_cell.length_a   1.000
_cell.length_b   1.000
_cell.length_c   1.000
_cell.angle_alpha   90.00
_cell.angle_beta   90.00
_cell.angle_gamma   90.00
#
_symmetry.space_group_name_H-M   'P 1'
#
loop_
_entity.id
_entity.type
_entity.pdbx_description
1 polymer ?
#
loop_
_entity_poly.entity_id
_entity_poly.type
_entity_poly.pdbx_seq_one_letter_code
_entity_poly.pdbx_strand_id
1 'polypeptide(L)'
;MIPLICYSLIWYCVNLLVNAYCWTTWQEGFRRRRLINLTTSLIHSTISGSFLFVYFLRNTRLMFASPMHYYSYLELQVVLVSIGYFVYDSVDMAINDTYVVNFIFLCVIKVI
;
A
#
# COMPACT_ATOMS: atom_id res chain seq x y z
N MET A 1 -2.50 -8.17 16.57
CA MET A 1 -2.74 -9.13 15.47
C MET A 1 -4.08 -8.87 14.79
N ILE A 2 -5.21 -8.93 15.50
CA ILE A 2 -6.56 -8.65 14.95
C ILE A 2 -6.65 -7.33 14.15
N PRO A 3 -6.22 -6.16 14.67
CA PRO A 3 -6.32 -4.91 13.91
C PRO A 3 -5.46 -4.91 12.64
N LEU A 4 -4.31 -5.58 12.64
CA LEU A 4 -3.43 -5.65 11.48
C LEU A 4 -4.08 -6.42 10.32
N ILE A 5 -4.74 -7.55 10.62
CA ILE A 5 -5.46 -8.35 9.63
C ILE A 5 -6.62 -7.54 9.03
N CYS A 6 -7.36 -6.83 9.88
CA CYS A 6 -8.42 -5.93 9.41
C CYS A 6 -7.88 -4.84 8.48
N TYR A 7 -6.75 -4.20 8.81
CA TYR A 7 -6.15 -3.20 7.95
C TYR A 7 -5.64 -3.77 6.63
N SER A 8 -5.04 -4.96 6.61
CA SER A 8 -4.66 -5.61 5.34
C SER A 8 -5.88 -5.94 4.47
N LEU A 9 -7.01 -6.35 5.07
CA LEU A 9 -8.25 -6.60 4.33
C LEU A 9 -8.84 -5.31 3.76
N ILE A 10 -8.76 -4.21 4.51
CA ILE A 10 -9.17 -2.89 4.01
C ILE A 10 -8.33 -2.50 2.79
N TRP A 11 -7.02 -2.68 2.83
CA TRP A 11 -6.14 -2.40 1.69
C TRP A 11 -6.42 -3.28 0.48
N TYR A 12 -6.75 -4.55 0.70
CA TYR A 12 -7.24 -5.43 -0.36
C TYR A 12 -8.52 -4.90 -1.00
N CYS A 13 -9.51 -4.47 -0.20
CA CYS A 13 -10.74 -3.86 -0.71
C CYS A 13 -10.47 -2.57 -1.50
N VAL A 14 -9.54 -1.72 -1.04
CA VAL A 14 -9.12 -0.52 -1.78
C VAL A 14 -8.53 -0.91 -3.14
N ASN A 15 -7.66 -1.92 -3.19
CA ASN A 15 -7.09 -2.37 -4.45
C ASN A 15 -8.17 -2.92 -5.41
N LEU A 16 -9.15 -3.68 -4.90
CA LEU A 16 -10.29 -4.14 -5.71
C LEU A 16 -11.10 -2.98 -6.29
N LEU A 17 -11.35 -1.93 -5.49
CA LEU A 17 -12.05 -0.74 -5.97
C LEU A 17 -11.24 0.01 -7.04
N VAL A 18 -9.93 0.18 -6.82
CA VAL A 18 -9.02 0.79 -7.80
C VAL A 18 -9.00 -0.03 -9.09
N ASN A 19 -8.97 -1.36 -9.00
CA ASN A 19 -9.00 -2.24 -10.16
C ASN A 19 -10.34 -2.16 -10.92
N ALA A 20 -11.46 -2.00 -10.22
CA ALA A 20 -12.79 -1.92 -10.82
C ALA A 20 -13.05 -0.55 -11.49
N TYR A 21 -12.62 0.55 -10.87
CA TYR A 21 -12.99 1.90 -11.29
C TYR A 21 -11.87 2.69 -11.96
N CYS A 22 -10.60 2.39 -11.68
CA CYS A 22 -9.47 3.09 -12.28
C CYS A 22 -8.85 2.30 -13.42
N TRP A 23 -8.22 3.03 -14.36
CA TRP A 23 -7.43 2.45 -15.44
C TRP A 23 -8.20 1.45 -16.33
N THR A 24 -9.52 1.63 -16.48
CA THR A 24 -10.42 0.77 -17.27
C THR A 24 -10.17 0.86 -18.79
N THR A 25 -9.58 1.97 -19.24
CA THR A 25 -9.16 2.17 -20.64
C THR A 25 -7.96 1.29 -21.04
N TRP A 26 -7.14 0.87 -20.06
CA TRP A 26 -6.00 -0.01 -20.31
C TRP A 26 -6.45 -1.45 -20.13
N GLN A 27 -6.71 -2.16 -21.23
CA GLN A 27 -7.50 -3.39 -21.17
C GLN A 27 -6.80 -4.65 -20.68
N GLU A 28 -5.47 -4.73 -20.61
CA GLU A 28 -4.73 -5.71 -19.79
C GLU A 28 -3.21 -5.54 -19.96
N GLY A 29 -2.43 -5.98 -18.97
CA GLY A 29 -0.97 -6.04 -19.07
C GLY A 29 -0.20 -5.51 -17.85
N PHE A 30 1.12 -5.73 -17.86
CA PHE A 30 2.06 -5.34 -16.79
C PHE A 30 1.93 -3.85 -16.41
N ARG A 31 1.68 -2.98 -17.39
CA ARG A 31 1.54 -1.53 -17.18
C ARG A 31 0.30 -1.17 -16.36
N ARG A 32 -0.86 -1.80 -16.63
CA ARG A 32 -2.10 -1.56 -15.88
C ARG A 32 -1.93 -1.96 -14.42
N ARG A 33 -1.27 -3.09 -14.16
CA ARG A 33 -1.00 -3.58 -12.81
C ARG A 33 -0.13 -2.63 -12.01
N ARG A 34 0.96 -2.13 -12.60
CA ARG A 34 1.81 -1.12 -11.97
C ARG A 34 1.05 0.17 -11.67
N LEU A 35 0.15 0.59 -12.57
CA LEU A 35 -0.69 1.76 -12.35
C LEU A 35 -1.66 1.55 -11.18
N ILE A 36 -2.28 0.37 -11.07
CA ILE A 36 -3.15 0.01 -9.94
C ILE A 36 -2.38 0.09 -8.62
N ASN A 37 -1.22 -0.59 -8.53
CA ASN A 37 -0.40 -0.59 -7.32
C ASN A 37 0.10 0.83 -6.98
N LEU A 38 0.47 1.63 -7.99
CA LEU A 38 0.83 3.03 -7.82
C LEU A 38 -0.34 3.84 -7.23
N THR A 39 -1.56 3.70 -7.77
CA THR A 39 -2.74 4.39 -7.22
C THR A 39 -3.04 3.96 -5.79
N THR A 40 -2.94 2.68 -5.47
CA THR A 40 -3.15 2.19 -4.09
C THR A 40 -2.09 2.77 -3.14
N SER A 41 -0.82 2.83 -3.56
CA SER A 41 0.26 3.46 -2.79
C SER A 41 0.05 4.96 -2.60
N LEU A 42 -0.49 5.65 -3.62
CA LEU A 42 -0.77 7.08 -3.57
C LEU A 42 -1.91 7.37 -2.59
N ILE A 43 -2.94 6.53 -2.55
CA ILE A 43 -4.02 6.62 -1.55
C ILE A 43 -3.44 6.46 -0.14
N HIS A 44 -2.58 5.46 0.09
CA HIS A 44 -1.90 5.26 1.38
C HIS A 44 -1.04 6.46 1.79
N SER A 45 -0.21 6.96 0.88
CA SER A 45 0.63 8.13 1.12
C SER A 45 -0.20 9.39 1.40
N THR A 46 -1.32 9.56 0.71
CA THR A 46 -2.22 10.71 0.93
C THR A 46 -2.86 10.65 2.31
N ILE A 47 -3.35 9.49 2.75
CA ILE A 47 -3.99 9.32 4.06
C ILE A 47 -2.97 9.56 5.19
N SER A 48 -1.84 8.84 5.13
CA SER A 48 -0.78 8.94 6.15
C SER A 48 -0.12 10.32 6.16
N GLY A 49 0.17 10.88 4.99
CA GLY A 49 0.76 12.20 4.81
C GLY A 49 -0.15 13.32 5.26
N SER A 50 -1.45 13.28 4.94
CA SER A 50 -2.42 14.28 5.41
C SER A 50 -2.55 14.26 6.93
N PHE A 51 -2.60 13.07 7.53
CA PHE A 51 -2.63 12.93 8.97
C PHE A 51 -1.37 13.50 9.63
N LEU A 52 -0.19 13.15 9.10
CA LEU A 52 1.08 13.66 9.60
C LEU A 52 1.18 15.19 9.43
N PHE A 53 0.69 15.73 8.32
CA PHE A 53 0.69 17.17 8.06
C PHE A 53 -0.22 17.92 9.03
N VAL A 54 -1.44 17.44 9.27
CA VAL A 54 -2.35 18.02 10.27
C VAL A 54 -1.74 17.94 11.68
N TYR A 55 -1.11 16.80 12.01
CA TYR A 55 -0.43 16.62 13.29
C TYR A 55 0.75 17.59 13.46
N PHE A 56 1.57 17.75 12.42
CA PHE A 56 2.67 18.69 12.38
C PHE A 56 2.19 20.12 12.66
N LEU A 57 1.13 20.58 11.97
CA LEU A 57 0.59 21.93 12.16
C LEU A 57 0.05 22.13 13.59
N ARG A 58 -0.61 21.13 14.16
CA ARG A 58 -1.18 21.21 15.52
C ARG A 58 -0.11 21.14 16.61
N ASN A 59 0.93 20.33 16.43
CA ASN A 59 1.89 19.94 17.45
C ASN A 59 3.34 20.21 17.04
N THR A 60 3.60 21.32 16.35
CA THR A 60 4.93 21.69 15.82
C THR A 60 6.05 21.51 16.84
N ARG A 61 5.89 22.05 18.06
CA ARG A 61 6.88 21.94 19.13
C ARG A 61 7.16 20.50 19.58
N LEU A 62 6.15 19.65 19.67
CA LEU A 62 6.29 18.25 20.09
C LEU A 62 6.96 17.40 19.01
N MET A 63 6.62 17.65 17.74
CA MET A 63 7.19 16.90 16.61
C MET A 63 8.70 17.14 16.44
N PHE A 64 9.21 18.34 16.78
CA PHE A 64 10.65 18.63 16.78
C PHE A 64 11.37 18.23 18.07
N ALA A 65 10.66 18.11 19.21
CA ALA A 65 11.28 17.82 20.50
C ALA A 65 11.37 16.31 20.82
N SER A 66 10.34 15.53 20.52
CA SER A 66 10.32 14.09 20.82
C SER A 66 9.25 13.31 20.00
N PRO A 67 9.49 13.08 18.70
CA PRO A 67 8.50 12.49 17.79
C PRO A 67 8.10 11.04 18.10
N MET A 68 8.88 10.32 18.93
CA MET A 68 8.68 8.88 19.19
C MET A 68 8.16 8.54 20.58
N HIS A 69 8.07 9.51 21.51
CA HIS A 69 7.80 9.19 22.92
C HIS A 69 6.33 9.34 23.32
N TYR A 70 5.55 10.11 22.58
CA TYR A 70 4.12 10.33 22.83
C TYR A 70 3.31 9.71 21.70
N TYR A 71 2.87 8.46 21.87
CA TYR A 71 1.89 7.85 20.96
C TYR A 71 0.50 7.98 21.58
N SER A 72 -0.34 8.83 20.99
CA SER A 72 -1.77 8.77 21.23
C SER A 72 -2.39 7.56 20.50
N TYR A 73 -3.57 7.11 20.94
CA TYR A 73 -4.27 5.99 20.30
C TYR A 73 -4.48 6.18 18.79
N LEU A 74 -4.74 7.42 18.35
CA LEU A 74 -4.96 7.72 16.93
C LEU A 74 -3.68 7.61 16.10
N GLU A 75 -2.54 8.06 16.63
CA GLU A 75 -1.24 7.94 15.96
C GLU A 75 -0.85 6.47 15.79
N LEU A 76 -1.11 5.66 16.81
CA LEU A 76 -0.91 4.20 16.76
C LEU A 76 -1.77 3.56 15.64
N GLN A 77 -3.03 3.97 15.48
CA GLN A 77 -3.87 3.44 14.40
C GLN A 77 -3.32 3.79 13.02
N VAL A 78 -2.79 4.99 12.82
CA VAL A 78 -2.20 5.39 11.52
C VAL A 78 -0.93 4.59 11.20
N VAL A 79 -0.12 4.30 12.22
CA VAL A 79 1.03 3.38 12.07
C VAL A 79 0.54 1.98 11.72
N LEU A 80 -0.46 1.44 12.42
CA LEU A 80 -1.03 0.12 12.14
C LEU A 80 -1.66 0.02 10.75
N VAL A 81 -2.36 1.05 10.28
CA VAL A 81 -2.87 1.17 8.91
C VAL A 81 -1.73 1.07 7.90
N SER A 82 -0.60 1.72 8.18
CA SER A 82 0.56 1.72 7.29
C SER A 82 1.29 0.39 7.28
N ILE A 83 1.43 -0.27 8.44
CA ILE A 83 1.97 -1.64 8.50
C ILE A 83 1.04 -2.59 7.73
N GLY A 84 -0.27 -2.45 7.88
CA GLY A 84 -1.25 -3.24 7.12
C GLY A 84 -1.13 -3.05 5.61
N TYR A 85 -0.86 -1.83 5.15
CA TYR A 85 -0.56 -1.54 3.73
C TYR A 85 0.70 -2.28 3.27
N PHE A 86 1.80 -2.19 4.02
CA PHE A 86 3.06 -2.86 3.66
C PHE A 86 2.92 -4.39 3.62
N VAL A 87 2.16 -4.97 4.55
CA VAL A 87 1.86 -6.41 4.52
C VAL A 87 1.06 -6.78 3.27
N TYR A 88 0.04 -5.99 2.92
CA TYR A 88 -0.71 -6.20 1.69
C TYR A 88 0.18 -6.08 0.44
N ASP A 89 0.95 -5.00 0.32
CA ASP A 89 1.80 -4.72 -0.85
C ASP A 89 2.89 -5.78 -1.03
N SER A 90 3.50 -6.24 0.07
CA SER A 90 4.49 -7.32 0.03
C SER A 90 3.90 -8.67 -0.38
N VAL A 91 2.68 -8.99 0.07
CA VAL A 91 1.96 -10.20 -0.38
C VAL A 91 1.57 -10.10 -1.85
N ASP A 92 1.04 -8.95 -2.29
CA ASP A 92 0.69 -8.73 -3.71
C ASP A 92 1.92 -8.86 -4.59
N MET A 93 3.03 -8.21 -4.24
CA MET A 93 4.29 -8.31 -4.96
C MET A 93 4.84 -9.75 -4.96
N ALA A 94 4.83 -10.44 -3.82
CA ALA A 94 5.33 -11.82 -3.73
C ALA A 94 4.53 -12.78 -4.62
N ILE A 95 3.21 -12.68 -4.64
CA ILE A 95 2.36 -13.49 -5.51
C ILE A 95 2.68 -13.12 -6.97
N ASN A 96 2.66 -11.84 -7.29
CA ASN A 96 2.62 -11.37 -8.67
C ASN A 96 3.97 -11.41 -9.39
N ASP A 97 5.06 -11.04 -8.72
CA ASP A 97 6.40 -11.12 -9.29
C ASP A 97 6.90 -12.56 -9.39
N THR A 98 6.52 -13.44 -8.45
CA THR A 98 6.87 -14.87 -8.55
C THR A 98 6.22 -15.53 -9.77
N TYR A 99 4.99 -15.15 -10.12
CA TYR A 99 4.35 -15.60 -11.37
C TYR A 99 4.99 -15.00 -12.62
N VAL A 100 5.43 -13.74 -12.58
CA VAL A 100 6.10 -13.09 -13.73
C VAL A 100 7.47 -13.70 -13.98
N VAL A 101 8.27 -13.95 -12.94
CA VAL A 101 9.58 -14.61 -13.09
C VAL A 101 9.39 -16.04 -13.63
N ASN A 102 8.45 -16.81 -13.08
CA ASN A 102 8.16 -18.16 -13.59
C ASN A 102 7.63 -18.15 -15.03
N PHE A 103 6.77 -17.18 -15.39
CA PHE A 103 6.26 -17.03 -16.76
C PHE A 103 7.38 -16.67 -17.74
N ILE A 104 8.25 -15.72 -17.39
CA ILE A 104 9.42 -15.36 -18.21
C ILE A 104 10.35 -16.56 -18.36
N PHE A 105 10.62 -17.30 -17.27
CA PHE A 105 11.47 -18.50 -17.31
C PHE A 105 10.88 -19.60 -18.20
N LEU A 106 9.57 -19.85 -18.10
CA LEU A 106 8.83 -20.77 -18.99
C LEU A 106 8.88 -20.32 -20.45
N CYS A 107 8.74 -19.01 -20.72
CA CYS A 107 8.83 -18.47 -22.07
C CYS A 107 10.24 -18.64 -22.65
N VAL A 108 11.30 -18.44 -21.85
CA VAL A 108 12.70 -18.61 -22.28
C VAL A 108 13.01 -20.08 -22.58
N ILE A 109 12.56 -21.02 -21.72
CA ILE A 109 12.77 -22.46 -21.94
C ILE A 109 12.05 -22.96 -23.20
N LYS A 110 10.88 -22.41 -23.53
CA LYS A 110 10.10 -22.84 -24.69
C LYS A 110 10.66 -22.33 -26.03
N VAL A 111 11.62 -21.41 -25.99
CA VAL A 111 12.27 -20.80 -27.17
C VAL A 111 13.64 -21.44 -27.48
N ILE A 112 14.17 -22.28 -26.58
CA ILE A 112 15.39 -23.09 -26.77
C ILE A 112 14.99 -24.50 -27.18
#